data_AF-A0A2K3LUG5-F1
#
_entry.id   AF-A0A2K3LUG5-F1
#
_cell.length_a   1.000
_cell.length_b   1.000
_cell.length_c   1.000
_cell.angle_alpha   90.00
_cell.angle_beta   90.00
_cell.angle_gamma   90.00
#
_symmetry.space_group_name_H-M   'P 1'
#
loop_
_entity.id
_entity.type
_entity.pdbx_description
1 polymer ?
#
loop_
_entity_poly.entity_id
_entity_poly.type
_entity_poly.pdbx_seq_one_letter_code
_entity_poly.pdbx_strand_id
1 'polypeptide(L)' 'ANEIQSIRNLLANEWDVVINHTLREGNACADVMAKLGAMSTSPLVKIDAPPRELLCPLSADARGVVFTRE' A
#
# COMPACT_ATOMS: atom_id res chain seq x y z
N ALA A 1 3.93 14.12 -14.44
CA ALA A 1 4.68 15.13 -13.66
C ALA A 1 6.13 14.65 -13.61
N ASN A 2 7.02 15.21 -12.78
CA ASN A 2 8.25 14.50 -12.44
C ASN A 2 8.03 13.90 -11.05
N GLU A 3 7.51 12.69 -11.00
CA GLU A 3 7.10 12.01 -9.78
C GLU A 3 8.27 11.84 -8.81
N ILE A 4 9.50 11.66 -9.33
CA ILE A 4 10.73 11.60 -8.52
C ILE A 4 10.95 12.94 -7.79
N GLN A 5 10.79 14.07 -8.48
CA GLN A 5 10.95 15.38 -7.86
C GLN A 5 9.85 15.64 -6.81
N SER A 6 8.60 15.25 -7.09
CA SER A 6 7.51 15.35 -6.12
C SER A 6 7.79 14.53 -4.86
N ILE A 7 8.28 13.31 -4.99
CA ILE A 7 8.66 12.45 -3.86
C ILE A 7 9.79 13.10 -3.06
N ARG A 8 10.83 13.62 -3.72
CA ARG A 8 11.94 14.33 -3.04
C ARG A 8 11.46 15.54 -2.25
N ASN A 9 10.53 16.31 -2.80
CA ASN A 9 9.96 17.47 -2.10
C ASN A 9 9.17 17.03 -0.86
N LEU A 10 8.42 15.92 -0.93
CA LEU A 10 7.71 15.37 0.24
C LEU A 10 8.66 14.87 1.33
N LEU A 11 9.77 14.22 0.94
CA LEU A 11 10.79 13.74 1.87
C LEU A 11 11.59 14.86 2.54
N ALA A 12 11.60 16.06 1.97
CA ALA A 12 12.29 17.22 2.54
C ALA A 12 11.48 17.93 3.64
N ASN A 13 10.21 17.55 3.85
CA ASN A 13 9.42 18.06 4.96
C ASN A 13 9.97 17.55 6.30
N GLU A 14 9.60 18.21 7.40
CA GLU A 14 9.97 17.80 8.76
C GLU A 14 9.16 16.57 9.23
N TRP A 15 9.31 15.46 8.52
CA TRP A 15 8.70 14.15 8.82
C TRP A 15 9.80 13.13 9.07
N ASP A 16 9.55 12.19 9.98
CA ASP A 16 10.41 11.01 10.14
C ASP A 16 9.97 9.92 9.16
N VAL A 17 10.69 9.78 8.04
CA VAL A 17 10.36 8.86 6.95
C VAL A 17 11.53 7.93 6.68
N VAL A 18 11.28 6.62 6.76
CA VAL A 18 12.25 5.60 6.36
C VAL A 18 11.72 4.87 5.12
N ILE A 19 12.54 4.80 4.07
CA ILE A 19 12.24 4.01 2.87
C ILE A 19 12.91 2.65 3.01
N ASN A 20 12.11 1.63 3.25
CA ASN A 20 12.56 0.24 3.32
C ASN A 20 12.07 -0.54 2.10
N HIS A 21 12.93 -1.36 1.53
CA HIS A 21 12.53 -2.34 0.54
C HIS A 21 11.93 -3.55 1.23
N THR A 22 10.64 -3.83 1.00
CA THR A 22 9.94 -4.99 1.55
C THR A 22 9.80 -6.10 0.51
N LEU A 23 9.63 -7.34 0.97
CA LEU A 23 9.18 -8.41 0.08
C LEU A 23 7.76 -8.08 -0.42
N ARG A 24 7.44 -8.52 -1.65
CA ARG A 24 6.21 -8.18 -2.38
C ARG A 24 4.97 -8.56 -1.58
N GLU A 25 5.05 -9.68 -0.88
CA GLU A 25 3.95 -10.30 -0.17
C GLU A 25 3.71 -9.67 1.21
N GLY A 26 4.74 -9.03 1.80
CA GLY A 26 4.60 -8.16 2.98
C GLY A 26 3.88 -6.84 2.69
N ASN A 27 3.45 -6.62 1.45
CA ASN A 27 2.70 -5.43 1.04
C ASN A 27 1.39 -5.79 0.30
N ALA A 28 0.88 -7.00 0.51
CA ALA A 28 -0.31 -7.50 -0.19
C ALA A 28 -1.55 -6.62 0.03
N CYS A 29 -1.76 -6.12 1.25
CA CYS A 29 -2.85 -5.20 1.55
C CYS A 29 -2.75 -3.90 0.73
N ALA A 30 -1.57 -3.31 0.61
CA ALA A 30 -1.38 -2.09 -0.16
C ALA A 30 -1.56 -2.34 -1.67
N ASP A 31 -1.12 -3.48 -2.19
CA ASP A 31 -1.33 -3.87 -3.60
C ASP A 31 -2.84 -4.00 -3.93
N VAL A 32 -3.62 -4.63 -3.04
CA VAL A 32 -5.08 -4.70 -3.19
C VAL A 32 -5.68 -3.29 -3.20
N MET A 33 -5.29 -2.43 -2.26
CA MET A 33 -5.81 -1.05 -2.18
C MET A 33 -5.44 -0.21 -3.40
N ALA A 34 -4.21 -0.34 -3.91
CA ALA A 34 -3.77 0.34 -5.12
C ALA A 34 -4.60 -0.09 -6.34
N LYS A 35 -4.90 -1.39 -6.48
CA LYS A 35 -5.77 -1.91 -7.55
C LYS A 35 -7.20 -1.38 -7.44
N LEU A 36 -7.77 -1.38 -6.23
CA LEU A 36 -9.10 -0.81 -5.99
C LEU A 36 -9.13 0.69 -6.32
N GLY A 37 -8.09 1.43 -5.93
CA GLY A 37 -7.94 2.85 -6.28
C GLY A 37 -7.82 3.09 -7.79
N ALA A 38 -7.07 2.25 -8.51
CA ALA A 38 -6.93 2.35 -9.97
C ALA A 38 -8.23 2.05 -10.74
N MET A 39 -9.10 1.21 -10.17
CA MET A 39 -10.44 0.93 -10.73
C MET A 39 -11.50 1.97 -10.33
N SER A 40 -11.20 2.84 -9.36
CA SER A 40 -12.11 3.88 -8.91
C SER A 40 -12.16 5.03 -9.91
N THR A 41 -13.37 5.53 -10.18
CA THR A 41 -13.58 6.77 -10.93
C THR A 41 -13.53 8.02 -10.05
N SER A 42 -13.62 7.84 -8.72
CA SER A 42 -13.50 8.93 -7.76
C SER A 42 -12.03 9.18 -7.41
N PRO A 43 -11.57 10.45 -7.36
CA PRO A 43 -10.21 10.80 -6.97
C PRO A 43 -9.91 10.48 -5.50
N LEU A 44 -10.94 10.34 -4.67
CA LEU A 44 -10.81 9.94 -3.27
C LEU A 44 -12.01 9.07 -2.87
N VAL A 45 -11.72 7.94 -2.25
CA VAL A 45 -12.73 7.03 -1.69
C VAL A 45 -12.40 6.80 -0.23
N LYS A 46 -13.38 7.02 0.64
CA LYS A 46 -13.30 6.65 2.06
C LYS A 46 -13.93 5.28 2.23
N ILE A 47 -13.25 4.40 2.96
CA ILE A 47 -13.66 3.02 3.17
C ILE A 47 -13.82 2.84 4.68
N ASP A 48 -15.06 2.65 5.13
CA ASP A 48 -15.39 2.54 6.56
C ASP A 48 -15.27 1.10 7.09
N ALA A 49 -15.24 0.11 6.20
CA ALA A 49 -15.06 -1.30 6.53
C ALA A 49 -14.18 -2.00 5.48
N PRO A 50 -13.40 -3.03 5.84
CA PRO A 50 -12.51 -3.71 4.89
C PRO A 50 -13.28 -4.26 3.68
N PRO A 51 -12.88 -3.93 2.44
CA PRO A 51 -13.37 -4.57 1.22
C PRO A 51 -13.13 -6.08 1.26
N ARG A 52 -13.95 -6.85 0.55
CA ARG A 52 -13.85 -8.32 0.56
C ARG A 52 -12.48 -8.81 0.11
N GLU A 53 -11.90 -8.11 -0.85
CA GLU A 53 -10.57 -8.34 -1.43
C GLU A 53 -9.45 -8.20 -0.40
N LEU A 54 -9.68 -7.41 0.66
CA LEU A 54 -8.71 -7.17 1.73
C LEU A 54 -8.79 -8.18 2.87
N LEU A 55 -9.86 -8.96 3.01
CA LEU A 55 -10.06 -9.85 4.15
C LEU A 55 -8.94 -10.90 4.28
N CYS A 56 -8.59 -11.55 3.17
CA CYS A 56 -7.53 -12.57 3.16
C CYS A 56 -6.13 -11.97 3.39
N PRO A 57 -5.70 -10.92 2.65
CA PRO A 57 -4.43 -10.23 2.91
C PRO A 57 -4.31 -9.72 4.35
N LEU A 58 -5.38 -9.11 4.90
CA LEU A 58 -5.37 -8.57 6.26
C LEU A 58 -5.21 -9.68 7.31
N SER A 59 -5.87 -10.82 7.11
CA SER A 59 -5.71 -11.98 7.98
C SER A 59 -4.32 -12.63 7.88
N ALA A 60 -3.70 -12.62 6.70
CA ALA A 60 -2.35 -13.13 6.49
C ALA A 60 -1.31 -12.20 7.15
N ASP A 61 -1.46 -10.90 6.98
CA ASP A 61 -0.63 -9.86 7.58
C ASP A 61 -0.68 -9.91 9.11
N ALA A 62 -1.88 -9.97 9.69
CA ALA A 62 -2.07 -10.10 11.15
C ALA A 62 -1.45 -11.37 11.75
N ARG A 63 -1.29 -12.43 10.95
CA ARG A 63 -0.65 -13.69 11.35
C ARG A 63 0.86 -13.71 11.07
N GLY A 64 1.42 -12.68 10.44
CA GLY A 64 2.83 -12.62 10.06
C GLY A 64 3.21 -13.68 9.02
N VAL A 65 2.29 -14.05 8.13
CA VAL A 65 2.56 -15.05 7.10
C VAL A 65 3.60 -14.51 6.13
N VAL A 66 4.76 -15.17 6.08
CA VAL A 66 5.81 -14.87 5.11
C VAL A 66 5.60 -15.77 3.90
N PHE A 67 5.41 -15.16 2.74
CA PHE A 67 5.35 -15.89 1.48
C PHE A 67 6.74 -15.89 0.85
N THR A 68 7.25 -17.07 0.54
CA THR A 68 8.49 -17.25 -0.22
C THR A 68 8.19 -17.17 -1.71
N ARG A 69 9.05 -16.48 -2.47
CA ARG A 69 9.03 -16.57 -3.93
C ARG A 69 9.48 -17.97 -4.35
N GLU A 70 8.70 -18.63 -5.21
CA GLU A 70 9.21 -19.72 -6.07
C GLU A 70 10.12 -19.14 -7.15
#